data_AF-A0A959EN15-F1
#
_entry.id   AF-A0A959EN15-F1
#
_cell.length_a   1.000
_cell.length_b   1.000
_cell.length_c   1.000
_cell.angle_alpha   90.00
_cell.angle_beta   90.00
_cell.angle_gamma   90.00
#
_symmetry.space_group_name_H-M   'P 1'
#
loop_
_entity.id
_entity.type
_entity.pdbx_description
1 polymer ?
#
loop_
_entity_poly.entity_id
_entity_poly.type
_entity_poly.pdbx_seq_one_letter_code
_entity_poly.pdbx_strand_id
1 'polypeptide(L)'
;KVLAEFMFGSRDRLTRFDMSEYSSAYDVMRLTGLSFRNDGLLTSAVRREPFCVLLFDEIEKAHSDFSDLLLQILGEGRLTDSRGKLVNFCSCIVIMTSNIGASKMQGNRISLKKELDTKQVTEHFLSAVRAYFRPELFNRIDQVIPFEPLSRPVVRQVVDRELQLLQEREGIRFRRMHLQLAPEVYDYLAEHGYHAQYGARHLQRIIRERLIVPLARALNAEDFDDQLVVTVAPDGEKLRVEVEADPLGLELLFEELEKINLADWSSALRRRVARIREGHFFIQLLSELDLLERDKQRLGQKFWRKARKVARYQEILQTSAEVTKLEQGIEELEMSIALSTLGAQPYQPVLGERLKEWEERFRLGRIDLFRKLHSKTDECYLAVYGSLPERPLAFYRDLCRRRGYELSGEALWFSETYYHSIDPEQGQRVRLDYERRPWDFDRWKSNFSPADPGETLYGAIWKISGPACAVYLRPENGLQQWRWSNDEDHLYVVQLQPKKVEPPPNIHRREFYKSGSPFRVVEPQHLRDTRFRQNLQIDRNTQVDVIGNWLDELFEETVANALG
;
A
#
# COMPACT_ATOMS: atom_id res chain seq x y z
N LYS A 1 40.92 18.81 -1.87
CA LYS A 1 39.46 18.57 -2.07
C LYS A 1 38.63 19.47 -1.18
N VAL A 2 38.68 19.33 0.16
CA VAL A 2 37.93 20.20 1.09
C VAL A 2 38.23 21.68 0.90
N LEU A 3 39.50 22.05 0.67
CA LEU A 3 39.86 23.44 0.38
C LEU A 3 39.18 24.01 -0.88
N ALA A 4 38.98 23.19 -1.92
CA ALA A 4 38.31 23.62 -3.14
C ALA A 4 36.82 23.87 -2.89
N GLU A 5 36.18 23.02 -2.10
CA GLU A 5 34.80 23.20 -1.65
C GLU A 5 34.65 24.45 -0.77
N PHE A 6 35.57 24.66 0.17
CA PHE A 6 35.54 25.81 1.07
C PHE A 6 35.79 27.14 0.36
N MET A 7 36.80 27.21 -0.52
CA MET A 7 37.19 28.46 -1.19
C MET A 7 36.37 28.76 -2.44
N PHE A 8 35.92 27.72 -3.16
CA PHE A 8 35.32 27.86 -4.50
C PHE A 8 33.96 27.18 -4.65
N GLY A 9 33.38 26.68 -3.56
CA GLY A 9 32.01 26.14 -3.50
C GLY A 9 31.81 24.74 -4.08
N SER A 10 32.84 24.10 -4.64
CA SER A 10 32.74 22.73 -5.16
C SER A 10 34.06 21.96 -5.07
N ARG A 11 33.96 20.65 -4.81
CA ARG A 11 35.11 19.73 -4.83
C ARG A 11 35.70 19.53 -6.23
N ASP A 12 34.90 19.76 -7.27
CA ASP A 12 35.30 19.60 -8.67
C ASP A 12 36.23 20.71 -9.14
N ARG A 13 36.32 21.81 -8.39
CA ARG A 13 37.30 22.89 -8.58
C ARG A 13 38.74 22.46 -8.27
N LEU A 14 38.98 21.20 -7.94
CA LEU A 14 40.33 20.63 -7.77
C LEU A 14 40.76 19.91 -9.04
N THR A 15 41.78 20.44 -9.72
CA THR A 15 42.46 19.72 -10.80
C THR A 15 43.72 19.06 -10.26
N ARG A 16 43.83 17.74 -10.39
CA ARG A 16 44.98 16.95 -9.92
C ARG A 16 45.84 16.50 -11.10
N PHE A 17 47.15 16.68 -10.97
CA PHE A 17 48.17 16.20 -11.90
C PHE A 17 49.13 15.29 -11.13
N ASP A 18 49.31 14.06 -11.60
CA ASP A 18 50.27 13.10 -11.03
C ASP A 18 51.63 13.30 -11.72
N MET A 19 52.63 13.78 -10.99
CA MET A 19 53.94 14.13 -11.57
C MET A 19 54.74 12.92 -12.02
N SER A 20 54.36 11.70 -11.60
CA SER A 20 54.94 10.47 -12.14
C SER A 20 54.63 10.28 -13.63
N GLU A 21 53.51 10.82 -14.13
CA GLU A 21 53.18 10.86 -15.57
C GLU A 21 53.98 11.90 -16.36
N TYR A 22 54.70 12.80 -15.69
CA TYR A 22 55.45 13.91 -16.27
C TYR A 22 56.96 13.79 -16.02
N SER A 23 57.46 12.55 -16.07
CA SER A 23 58.87 12.21 -15.81
C SER A 23 59.80 12.46 -17.00
N SER A 24 59.25 12.71 -18.20
CA SER A 24 60.02 13.10 -19.39
C SER A 24 59.73 14.54 -19.83
N ALA A 25 60.72 15.18 -20.49
CA ALA A 25 60.54 16.51 -21.07
C ALA A 25 59.33 16.60 -22.03
N TYR A 26 59.10 15.54 -22.82
CA TYR A 26 57.98 15.47 -23.75
C TYR A 26 56.63 15.45 -23.02
N ASP A 27 56.53 14.73 -21.90
CA ASP A 27 55.30 14.69 -21.12
C ASP A 27 54.99 16.05 -20.48
N VAL A 28 56.02 16.74 -19.97
CA VAL A 28 55.88 18.10 -19.44
C VAL A 28 55.32 19.07 -20.50
N MET A 29 55.73 18.94 -21.76
CA MET A 29 55.18 19.77 -22.85
C MET A 29 53.67 19.57 -23.05
N ARG A 30 53.07 18.46 -22.62
CA ARG A 30 51.62 18.26 -22.68
C ARG A 30 50.85 19.19 -21.74
N LEU A 31 51.49 19.72 -20.68
CA LEU A 31 50.87 20.66 -19.75
C LEU A 31 50.63 22.03 -20.39
N THR A 32 51.57 22.49 -21.23
CA THR A 32 51.48 23.76 -21.98
C THR A 32 50.93 23.59 -23.40
N GLY A 33 50.93 22.35 -23.91
CA GLY A 33 50.34 21.94 -25.19
C GLY A 33 51.41 21.58 -26.22
N LEU A 34 51.18 20.50 -26.98
CA LEU A 34 52.03 20.11 -28.12
C LEU A 34 51.55 20.82 -29.39
N SER A 35 52.49 21.27 -30.23
CA SER A 35 52.32 22.08 -31.46
C SER A 35 50.89 22.15 -32.05
N PHE A 36 50.39 23.38 -32.26
CA PHE A 36 49.15 23.81 -32.94
C PHE A 36 47.81 23.06 -32.72
N ARG A 37 47.74 21.73 -32.57
CA ARG A 37 46.48 20.95 -32.52
C ARG A 37 46.02 20.56 -31.11
N ASN A 38 46.92 20.38 -30.14
CA ASN A 38 46.54 19.98 -28.78
C ASN A 38 46.69 21.13 -27.79
N ASP A 39 45.59 21.48 -27.14
CA ASP A 39 45.63 22.42 -26.03
C ASP A 39 46.40 21.82 -24.83
N GLY A 40 47.11 22.66 -24.09
CA GLY A 40 47.81 22.22 -22.88
C GLY A 40 46.86 21.81 -21.77
N LEU A 41 47.15 20.68 -21.11
CA LEU A 41 46.30 20.15 -20.05
C LEU A 41 46.18 21.13 -18.88
N LEU A 42 47.29 21.76 -18.47
CA LEU A 42 47.31 22.72 -17.37
C LEU A 42 46.76 24.08 -17.81
N THR A 43 47.24 24.59 -18.96
CA THR A 43 46.84 25.90 -19.46
C THR A 43 45.35 25.96 -19.79
N SER A 44 44.76 24.88 -20.30
CA SER A 44 43.31 24.82 -20.57
C SER A 44 42.46 24.57 -19.34
N ALA A 45 42.92 23.79 -18.36
CA ALA A 45 42.19 23.60 -17.10
C ALA A 45 41.98 24.95 -16.40
N VAL A 46 43.04 25.73 -16.25
CA VAL A 46 42.98 27.06 -15.62
C VAL A 46 42.24 28.07 -16.47
N ARG A 47 42.36 28.01 -17.80
CA ARG A 47 41.62 28.91 -18.70
C ARG A 47 40.11 28.66 -18.62
N ARG A 48 39.67 27.41 -18.48
CA ARG A 48 38.25 27.08 -18.28
C ARG A 48 37.78 27.48 -16.89
N GLU A 49 38.60 27.23 -15.88
CA GLU A 49 38.25 27.45 -14.47
C GLU A 49 39.40 28.15 -13.72
N PRO A 50 39.49 29.49 -13.78
CA PRO A 50 40.59 30.23 -13.17
C PRO A 50 40.54 30.26 -11.64
N PHE A 51 39.37 30.02 -11.04
CA PHE A 51 39.16 29.90 -9.60
C PHE A 51 39.19 28.43 -9.19
N CYS A 52 40.39 27.86 -9.09
CA CYS A 52 40.57 26.44 -8.83
C CYS A 52 41.74 26.16 -7.88
N VAL A 53 41.78 24.93 -7.39
CA VAL A 53 42.94 24.37 -6.69
C VAL A 53 43.67 23.46 -7.67
N LEU A 54 44.96 23.71 -7.89
CA LEU A 54 45.85 22.86 -8.67
C LEU A 54 46.65 21.99 -7.70
N LEU A 55 46.56 20.66 -7.84
CA LEU A 55 47.32 19.71 -7.04
C LEU A 55 48.34 18.99 -7.91
N PHE A 56 49.63 19.27 -7.68
CA PHE A 56 50.75 18.54 -8.28
C PHE A 56 51.22 17.47 -7.28
N ASP A 57 50.89 16.21 -7.56
CA ASP A 57 51.19 15.08 -6.69
C ASP A 57 52.54 14.45 -7.02
N GLU A 58 53.27 14.01 -5.99
CA GLU A 58 54.61 13.39 -6.10
C GLU A 58 55.61 14.24 -6.90
N ILE A 59 55.72 15.54 -6.57
CA ILE A 59 56.55 16.52 -7.30
C ILE A 59 58.01 16.10 -7.51
N GLU A 60 58.55 15.24 -6.65
CA GLU A 60 59.89 14.69 -6.78
C GLU A 60 60.09 13.76 -8.00
N LYS A 61 59.00 13.34 -8.65
CA LYS A 61 59.01 12.47 -9.83
C LYS A 61 58.94 13.22 -11.15
N ALA A 62 58.65 14.52 -11.12
CA ALA A 62 58.59 15.36 -12.31
C ALA A 62 59.97 15.50 -12.97
N HIS A 63 59.98 15.65 -14.30
CA HIS A 63 61.16 16.06 -15.03
C HIS A 63 61.64 17.47 -14.62
N SER A 64 62.94 17.75 -14.75
CA SER A 64 63.53 19.04 -14.37
C SER A 64 62.85 20.24 -15.03
N ASP A 65 62.42 20.10 -16.29
CA ASP A 65 61.78 21.16 -17.08
C ASP A 65 60.44 21.63 -16.48
N PHE A 66 59.78 20.78 -15.68
CA PHE A 66 58.59 21.20 -14.95
C PHE A 66 58.91 22.29 -13.92
N SER A 67 60.12 22.29 -13.36
CA SER A 67 60.55 23.29 -12.38
C SER A 67 60.56 24.70 -12.98
N ASP A 68 60.92 24.84 -14.26
CA ASP A 68 60.97 26.13 -14.94
C ASP A 68 59.55 26.65 -15.24
N LEU A 69 58.63 25.76 -15.61
CA LEU A 69 57.19 26.11 -15.74
C LEU A 69 56.60 26.53 -14.40
N LEU A 70 56.90 25.78 -13.34
CA LEU A 70 56.42 26.06 -12.00
C LEU A 70 56.95 27.41 -11.48
N LEU A 71 58.19 27.78 -11.83
CA LEU A 71 58.75 29.09 -11.50
C LEU A 71 57.96 30.25 -12.14
N GLN A 72 57.51 30.09 -13.39
CA GLN A 72 56.68 31.09 -14.06
C GLN A 72 55.30 31.22 -13.40
N ILE A 73 54.69 30.09 -13.03
CA ILE A 73 53.39 30.05 -12.36
C ILE A 73 53.47 30.70 -10.98
N LEU A 74 54.40 30.26 -10.12
CA LEU A 74 54.53 30.75 -8.74
C LEU A 74 55.17 32.15 -8.66
N GLY A 75 55.98 32.53 -9.65
CA GLY A 75 56.64 33.83 -9.68
C GLY A 75 55.79 34.94 -10.30
N GLU A 76 55.38 34.77 -11.55
CA GLU A 76 54.67 35.82 -12.31
C GLU A 76 53.15 35.62 -12.34
N GLY A 77 52.63 34.51 -11.81
CA GLY A 77 51.20 34.19 -11.84
C GLY A 77 50.67 33.97 -13.25
N ARG A 78 51.54 33.68 -14.23
CA ARG A 78 51.16 33.54 -15.63
C ARG A 78 51.97 32.46 -16.34
N LEU A 79 51.34 31.83 -17.32
CA LEU A 79 51.99 30.86 -18.19
C LEU A 79 51.54 31.07 -19.63
N THR A 80 52.48 30.98 -20.57
CA THR A 80 52.18 31.09 -22.01
C THR A 80 52.07 29.69 -22.61
N ASP A 81 50.97 29.40 -23.30
CA ASP A 81 50.80 28.14 -24.00
C ASP A 81 51.62 28.07 -25.31
N SER A 82 51.70 26.90 -25.93
CA SER A 82 52.45 26.71 -27.18
C SER A 82 51.87 27.46 -28.39
N ARG A 83 50.71 28.10 -28.24
CA ARG A 83 50.09 28.99 -29.24
C ARG A 83 50.32 30.47 -28.91
N GLY A 84 51.11 30.79 -27.89
CA GLY A 84 51.41 32.16 -27.47
C GLY A 84 50.28 32.82 -26.66
N LYS A 85 49.26 32.08 -26.21
CA LYS A 85 48.21 32.64 -25.37
C LYS A 85 48.60 32.57 -23.90
N LEU A 86 48.47 33.71 -23.24
CA LEU A 86 48.76 33.87 -21.82
C LEU A 86 47.58 33.40 -20.96
N VAL A 87 47.87 32.63 -19.91
CA VAL A 87 46.91 32.13 -18.92
C VAL A 87 47.29 32.68 -17.55
N ASN A 88 46.28 33.17 -16.81
CA ASN A 88 46.45 33.79 -15.50
C ASN A 88 46.17 32.76 -14.39
N PHE A 89 47.11 32.62 -13.46
CA PHE A 89 47.10 31.72 -12.30
C PHE A 89 46.92 32.46 -10.97
N CYS A 90 46.79 33.79 -10.96
CA CYS A 90 46.67 34.59 -9.73
C CYS A 90 45.44 34.26 -8.87
N SER A 91 44.43 33.58 -9.44
CA SER A 91 43.23 33.13 -8.73
C SER A 91 43.23 31.62 -8.42
N CYS A 92 44.35 30.94 -8.70
CA CYS A 92 44.53 29.52 -8.42
C CYS A 92 45.29 29.32 -7.12
N ILE A 93 44.89 28.33 -6.33
CA ILE A 93 45.69 27.83 -5.20
C ILE A 93 46.53 26.66 -5.71
N VAL A 94 47.86 26.79 -5.68
CA VAL A 94 48.78 25.72 -6.07
C VAL A 94 49.20 24.91 -4.84
N ILE A 95 48.94 23.61 -4.86
CA ILE A 95 49.35 22.66 -3.84
C ILE A 95 50.30 21.66 -4.48
N MET A 96 51.44 21.44 -3.85
CA MET A 96 52.38 20.38 -4.22
C MET A 96 52.46 19.38 -3.08
N THR A 97 52.35 18.10 -3.39
CA THR A 97 52.56 17.01 -2.43
C THR A 97 53.85 16.26 -2.78
N SER A 98 54.57 15.85 -1.75
CA SER A 98 55.87 15.20 -1.91
C SER A 98 56.16 14.24 -0.77
N ASN A 99 56.90 13.18 -1.07
CA ASN A 99 57.46 12.28 -0.06
C ASN A 99 58.90 12.63 0.33
N ILE A 100 59.43 13.80 -0.10
CA ILE A 100 60.77 14.27 0.26
C ILE A 100 60.95 14.29 1.79
N GLY A 101 62.04 13.70 2.27
CA GLY A 101 62.39 13.66 3.68
C GLY A 101 61.71 12.55 4.51
N ALA A 102 60.72 11.85 3.95
CA ALA A 102 59.96 10.81 4.66
C ALA A 102 60.80 9.56 5.01
N SER A 103 61.72 9.13 4.14
CA SER A 103 62.55 7.93 4.34
C SER A 103 63.57 8.07 5.46
N LYS A 104 64.24 9.22 5.58
CA LYS A 104 65.22 9.51 6.65
C LYS A 104 64.57 9.59 8.03
N MET A 105 63.31 10.02 8.08
CA MET A 105 62.54 10.13 9.32
C MET A 105 62.09 8.74 9.85
N GLN A 106 61.87 7.77 8.96
CA GLN A 106 61.49 6.40 9.33
C GLN A 106 62.66 5.61 9.94
N GLY A 107 63.88 5.76 9.43
CA GLY A 107 65.07 5.07 9.96
C GLY A 107 65.46 5.47 11.39
N ASN A 108 65.21 6.72 11.79
CA ASN A 108 65.58 7.25 13.10
C ASN A 108 64.57 6.93 14.22
N ARG A 109 63.40 6.34 13.91
CA ARG A 109 62.39 5.98 14.93
C ARG A 109 62.77 4.78 15.79
N ILE A 110 63.78 4.00 15.39
CA ILE A 110 64.25 2.82 16.15
C ILE A 110 65.00 3.23 17.43
N SER A 111 65.47 4.47 17.56
CA SER A 111 66.35 4.87 18.67
C SER A 111 65.80 5.85 19.71
N LEU A 112 64.60 6.45 19.57
CA LEU A 112 64.15 7.46 20.54
C LEU A 112 62.65 7.37 20.88
N LYS A 113 62.37 6.84 22.07
CA LYS A 113 61.10 6.92 22.83
C LYS A 113 60.78 8.34 23.36
N LYS A 114 61.27 9.40 22.70
CA LYS A 114 60.93 10.79 23.06
C LYS A 114 59.95 11.33 22.04
N GLU A 115 58.89 11.98 22.53
CA GLU A 115 58.08 12.90 21.74
C GLU A 115 59.03 13.76 20.91
N LEU A 116 59.02 13.54 19.59
CA LEU A 116 59.80 14.34 18.67
C LEU A 116 59.20 15.75 18.74
N ASP A 117 60.00 16.72 19.19
CA ASP A 117 59.61 18.13 19.22
C ASP A 117 59.13 18.53 17.83
N THR A 118 57.89 19.00 17.71
CA THR A 118 57.24 19.39 16.45
C THR A 118 58.11 20.36 15.63
N LYS A 119 58.93 21.16 16.33
CA LYS A 119 59.92 22.05 15.71
C LYS A 119 61.03 21.30 14.98
N GLN A 120 61.60 20.25 15.57
CA GLN A 120 62.67 19.45 14.97
C GLN A 120 62.17 18.69 13.73
N VAL A 121 60.93 18.20 13.77
CA VAL A 121 60.30 17.53 12.62
C VAL A 121 60.09 18.52 11.47
N THR A 122 59.58 19.71 11.78
CA THR A 122 59.37 20.79 10.80
C THR A 122 60.68 21.24 10.16
N GLU A 123 61.72 21.45 10.96
CA GLU A 123 63.06 21.81 10.48
C GLU A 123 63.67 20.73 9.57
N HIS A 124 63.49 19.45 9.89
CA HIS A 124 63.94 18.34 9.05
C HIS A 124 63.29 18.36 7.66
N PHE A 125 61.96 18.51 7.59
CA PHE A 125 61.24 18.58 6.32
C PHE A 125 61.58 19.86 5.54
N LEU A 126 61.66 21.02 6.21
CA LEU A 126 62.09 22.27 5.59
C LEU A 126 63.49 22.17 4.98
N SER A 127 64.43 21.56 5.71
CA SER A 127 65.80 21.33 5.22
C SER A 127 65.82 20.41 4.01
N ALA A 128 65.05 19.31 4.03
CA ALA A 128 64.96 18.37 2.92
C ALA A 128 64.35 19.00 1.66
N VAL A 129 63.27 19.79 1.82
CA VAL A 129 62.63 20.53 0.72
C VAL A 129 63.57 21.59 0.15
N ARG A 130 64.26 22.34 1.01
CA ARG A 130 65.24 23.36 0.60
C ARG A 130 66.45 22.78 -0.13
N ALA A 131 66.85 21.55 0.20
CA ALA A 131 67.92 20.85 -0.51
C ALA A 131 67.48 20.28 -1.87
N TYR A 132 66.19 19.95 -2.01
CA TYR A 132 65.64 19.40 -3.25
C TYR A 132 65.35 20.48 -4.30
N PHE A 133 64.67 21.56 -3.91
CA PHE A 133 64.30 22.63 -4.83
C PHE A 133 65.45 23.64 -5.02
N ARG A 134 65.55 24.19 -6.24
CA ARG A 134 66.46 25.31 -6.51
C ARG A 134 66.06 26.52 -5.64
N PRO A 135 67.02 27.33 -5.16
CA PRO A 135 66.73 28.47 -4.28
C PRO A 135 65.68 29.43 -4.86
N GLU A 136 65.69 29.65 -6.18
CA GLU A 136 64.74 30.53 -6.86
C GLU A 136 63.30 30.04 -6.74
N LEU A 137 63.10 28.72 -6.80
CA LEU A 137 61.78 28.10 -6.70
C LEU A 137 61.32 27.98 -5.24
N PHE A 138 62.22 27.59 -4.34
CA PHE A 138 61.92 27.52 -2.91
C PHE A 138 61.44 28.87 -2.35
N ASN A 139 62.07 29.97 -2.78
CA ASN A 139 61.69 31.33 -2.38
C ASN A 139 60.34 31.80 -2.96
N ARG A 140 59.68 31.00 -3.82
CA ARG A 140 58.31 31.26 -4.33
C ARG A 140 57.24 30.39 -3.66
N ILE A 141 57.64 29.51 -2.75
CA ILE A 141 56.70 28.70 -1.98
C ILE A 141 56.30 29.51 -0.74
N ASP A 142 55.02 29.85 -0.63
CA ASP A 142 54.52 30.64 0.50
C ASP A 142 54.66 29.89 1.84
N GLN A 143 54.31 28.61 1.85
CA GLN A 143 54.35 27.79 3.06
C GLN A 143 54.64 26.32 2.74
N VAL A 144 55.53 25.71 3.53
CA VAL A 144 55.74 24.27 3.55
C VAL A 144 55.03 23.70 4.76
N ILE A 145 54.08 22.78 4.53
CA ILE A 145 53.24 22.20 5.57
C ILE A 145 53.65 20.73 5.78
N PRO A 146 54.40 20.40 6.86
CA PRO A 146 54.68 19.01 7.19
C PRO A 146 53.41 18.34 7.72
N PHE A 147 53.07 17.17 7.16
CA PHE A 147 51.97 16.36 7.67
C PHE A 147 52.45 15.43 8.77
N GLU A 148 51.77 15.49 9.91
CA GLU A 148 52.00 14.53 10.99
C GLU A 148 51.51 13.14 10.59
N PRO A 149 52.17 12.06 11.04
CA PRO A 149 51.65 10.72 10.84
C PRO A 149 50.29 10.61 11.55
N LEU A 150 49.36 9.87 10.92
CA LEU A 150 48.06 9.63 11.53
C LEU A 150 48.24 8.97 12.90
N SER A 151 47.61 9.54 13.93
CA SER A 151 47.53 8.90 15.24
C SER A 151 46.40 7.87 15.26
N ARG A 152 46.45 6.89 16.18
CA ARG A 152 45.37 5.90 16.33
C ARG A 152 43.97 6.55 16.47
N PRO A 153 43.77 7.59 17.30
CA PRO A 153 42.48 8.27 17.39
C PRO A 153 42.01 8.89 16.08
N VAL A 154 42.91 9.47 15.28
CA VAL A 154 42.57 10.03 13.97
C VAL A 154 42.18 8.92 12.99
N VAL A 155 42.90 7.79 13.00
CA VAL A 155 42.54 6.64 12.16
C VAL A 155 41.15 6.10 12.51
N ARG A 156 40.79 6.06 13.80
CA ARG A 156 39.45 5.68 14.25
C ARG A 156 38.35 6.58 13.67
N GLN A 157 38.57 7.90 13.66
CA GLN A 157 37.63 8.85 13.04
C GLN A 157 37.50 8.65 11.52
N VAL A 158 38.60 8.28 10.85
CA VAL A 158 38.54 7.95 9.41
C VAL A 158 37.73 6.67 9.20
N VAL A 159 37.86 5.65 10.06
CA VAL A 159 37.03 4.44 10.03
C VAL A 159 35.56 4.78 10.19
N ASP A 160 35.20 5.61 11.18
CA ASP A 160 33.82 6.02 11.42
C ASP A 160 33.19 6.63 10.16
N ARG A 161 33.91 7.56 9.54
CA ARG A 161 33.46 8.22 8.31
C ARG A 161 33.29 7.23 7.15
N GLU A 162 34.25 6.33 6.94
CA GLU A 162 34.19 5.34 5.85
C GLU A 162 33.04 4.35 6.06
N LEU A 163 32.71 4.00 7.30
CA LEU A 163 31.57 3.14 7.63
C LEU A 163 30.23 3.86 7.49
N GLN A 164 30.14 5.15 7.80
CA GLN A 164 28.97 5.97 7.48
C GLN A 164 28.73 6.01 5.96
N LEU A 165 29.78 6.27 5.17
CA LEU A 165 29.69 6.24 3.71
C LEU A 165 29.33 4.85 3.17
N LEU A 166 29.71 3.78 3.86
CA LEU A 166 29.29 2.41 3.53
C LEU A 166 27.78 2.26 3.72
N GLN A 167 27.24 2.69 4.87
CA GLN A 167 25.81 2.62 5.18
C GLN A 167 24.95 3.41 4.18
N GLU A 168 25.50 4.48 3.59
CA GLU A 168 24.81 5.29 2.58
C GLU A 168 24.74 4.66 1.18
N ARG A 169 25.48 3.57 0.92
CA ARG A 169 25.50 2.95 -0.41
C ARG A 169 24.16 2.36 -0.79
N GLU A 170 23.81 2.48 -2.06
CA GLU A 170 22.53 2.01 -2.62
C GLU A 170 22.26 0.52 -2.34
N GLY A 171 23.27 -0.34 -2.52
CA GLY A 171 23.15 -1.77 -2.25
C GLY A 171 22.92 -2.13 -0.78
N ILE A 172 23.13 -1.19 0.15
CA ILE A 172 22.80 -1.33 1.58
C ILE A 172 21.45 -0.67 1.88
N ARG A 173 21.25 0.57 1.43
CA ARG A 173 20.03 1.35 1.71
C ARG A 173 18.76 0.78 1.12
N PHE A 174 18.84 0.21 -0.09
CA PHE A 174 17.65 -0.30 -0.79
C PHE A 174 17.42 -1.79 -0.59
N ARG A 175 18.34 -2.47 0.10
CA ARG A 175 18.14 -3.85 0.50
C ARG A 175 17.28 -3.88 1.77
N ARG A 176 16.38 -4.87 1.89
CA ARG A 176 15.54 -5.06 3.08
C ARG A 176 16.38 -5.65 4.21
N MET A 177 17.25 -4.85 4.82
CA MET A 177 18.11 -5.33 5.89
C MET A 177 18.41 -4.29 6.96
N HIS A 178 18.65 -4.78 8.17
CA HIS A 178 19.15 -3.99 9.29
C HIS A 178 20.61 -4.36 9.58
N LEU A 179 21.54 -3.49 9.17
CA LEU A 179 22.98 -3.69 9.37
C LEU A 179 23.42 -3.17 10.75
N GLN A 180 23.83 -4.07 11.64
CA GLN A 180 24.38 -3.78 12.95
C GLN A 180 25.90 -4.02 12.94
N LEU A 181 26.66 -2.94 13.17
CA LEU A 181 28.11 -3.03 13.36
C LEU A 181 28.42 -2.91 14.84
N ALA A 182 29.03 -3.94 15.43
CA ALA A 182 29.45 -3.89 16.83
C ALA A 182 30.55 -2.81 17.01
N PRO A 183 30.58 -2.08 18.15
CA PRO A 183 31.57 -1.02 18.38
C PRO A 183 33.03 -1.48 18.18
N GLU A 184 33.31 -2.74 18.51
CA GLU A 184 34.62 -3.38 18.41
C GLU A 184 35.08 -3.56 16.96
N VAL A 185 34.15 -3.61 15.98
CA VAL A 185 34.48 -3.69 14.55
C VAL A 185 35.30 -2.49 14.12
N TYR A 186 34.95 -1.32 14.64
CA TYR A 186 35.61 -0.09 14.27
C TYR A 186 37.03 -0.01 14.85
N ASP A 187 37.20 -0.47 16.09
CA ASP A 187 38.52 -0.55 16.73
C ASP A 187 39.38 -1.58 16.01
N TYR A 188 38.82 -2.75 15.68
CA TYR A 188 39.48 -3.78 14.89
C TYR A 188 39.99 -3.23 13.54
N LEU A 189 39.15 -2.49 12.81
CA LEU A 189 39.52 -1.87 11.53
C LEU A 189 40.58 -0.79 11.70
N ALA A 190 40.53 -0.01 12.79
CA ALA A 190 41.53 1.01 13.08
C ALA A 190 42.90 0.39 13.41
N GLU A 191 42.94 -0.72 14.15
CA GLU A 191 44.17 -1.41 14.50
C GLU A 191 44.83 -2.09 13.29
N HIS A 192 44.06 -2.84 12.51
CA HIS A 192 44.58 -3.58 11.35
C HIS A 192 44.77 -2.70 10.11
N GLY A 193 44.03 -1.60 10.02
CA GLY A 193 44.15 -0.62 8.96
C GLY A 193 45.30 0.37 9.13
N TYR A 194 45.88 0.46 10.34
CA TYR A 194 47.00 1.36 10.63
C TYR A 194 48.31 0.85 10.03
N HIS A 195 48.82 1.57 9.03
CA HIS A 195 50.18 1.35 8.52
C HIS A 195 50.93 2.67 8.43
N ALA A 196 52.01 2.81 9.19
CA ALA A 196 52.80 4.05 9.29
C ALA A 196 53.36 4.52 7.93
N GLN A 197 53.60 3.59 7.00
CA GLN A 197 54.13 3.90 5.66
C GLN A 197 53.05 4.15 4.59
N TYR A 198 51.87 3.52 4.70
CA TYR A 198 50.85 3.53 3.63
C TYR A 198 49.63 4.38 3.98
N GLY A 199 49.54 4.89 5.21
CA GLY A 199 48.50 5.80 5.67
C GLY A 199 47.08 5.24 5.47
N ALA A 200 46.12 6.13 5.22
CA ALA A 200 44.71 5.76 5.04
C ALA A 200 44.42 4.90 3.79
N ARG A 201 45.34 4.78 2.82
CA ARG A 201 45.17 3.89 1.66
C ARG A 201 45.12 2.42 2.08
N HIS A 202 45.95 2.04 3.05
CA HIS A 202 45.93 0.70 3.64
C HIS A 202 44.61 0.45 4.37
N LEU A 203 44.09 1.46 5.07
CA LEU A 203 42.79 1.37 5.75
C LEU A 203 41.64 1.07 4.78
N GLN A 204 41.53 1.82 3.67
CA GLN A 204 40.48 1.58 2.67
C GLN A 204 40.56 0.16 2.08
N ARG A 205 41.78 -0.35 1.89
CA ARG A 205 42.00 -1.73 1.45
C ARG A 205 41.52 -2.74 2.50
N ILE A 206 41.88 -2.53 3.77
CA ILE A 206 41.45 -3.41 4.87
C ILE A 206 39.93 -3.40 5.04
N ILE A 207 39.28 -2.22 5.02
CA ILE A 207 37.81 -2.12 5.06
C ILE A 207 37.19 -2.90 3.90
N ARG A 208 37.74 -2.76 2.69
CA ARG A 208 37.24 -3.49 1.51
C ARG A 208 37.39 -5.00 1.67
N GLU A 209 38.60 -5.47 1.98
CA GLU A 209 38.93 -6.90 2.02
C GLU A 209 38.30 -7.62 3.22
N ARG A 210 38.23 -6.96 4.38
CA ARG A 210 37.81 -7.57 5.65
C ARG A 210 36.35 -7.32 6.00
N LEU A 211 35.71 -6.27 5.49
CA LEU A 211 34.30 -5.96 5.77
C LEU A 211 33.44 -6.03 4.50
N ILE A 212 33.73 -5.20 3.50
CA ILE A 212 32.82 -5.02 2.35
C ILE A 212 32.68 -6.30 1.53
N VAL A 213 33.80 -6.98 1.21
CA VAL A 213 33.78 -8.21 0.41
C VAL A 213 33.07 -9.36 1.16
N PRO A 214 33.37 -9.64 2.44
CA PRO A 214 32.60 -10.63 3.21
C PRO A 214 31.11 -10.30 3.32
N LEU A 215 30.77 -9.03 3.61
CA LEU A 215 29.38 -8.58 3.69
C LEU A 215 28.65 -8.81 2.36
N ALA A 216 29.25 -8.40 1.23
CA ALA A 216 28.66 -8.60 -0.09
C ALA A 216 28.47 -10.09 -0.43
N ARG A 217 29.41 -10.95 -0.03
CA ARG A 217 29.27 -12.41 -0.23
C ARG A 217 28.15 -13.01 0.60
N ALA A 218 28.06 -12.65 1.88
CA ALA A 218 27.01 -13.13 2.77
C ALA A 218 25.62 -12.68 2.26
N LEU A 219 25.51 -11.40 1.87
CA LEU A 219 24.30 -10.86 1.28
C LEU A 219 23.93 -11.51 -0.06
N ASN A 220 24.88 -11.87 -0.91
CA ASN A 220 24.57 -12.55 -2.18
C ASN A 220 24.15 -14.02 -2.03
N ALA A 221 24.29 -14.60 -0.84
CA ALA A 221 23.84 -15.97 -0.57
C ALA A 221 22.34 -16.05 -0.24
N GLU A 222 21.75 -14.94 0.21
CA GLU A 222 20.32 -14.82 0.53
C GLU A 222 19.54 -14.21 -0.65
N ASP A 223 18.23 -14.49 -0.71
CA ASP A 223 17.37 -13.89 -1.72
C ASP A 223 17.25 -12.37 -1.52
N PHE A 224 16.96 -11.66 -2.61
CA PHE A 224 16.90 -10.20 -2.58
C PHE A 224 15.70 -9.67 -1.77
N ASP A 225 14.60 -10.43 -1.76
CA ASP A 225 13.35 -10.05 -1.11
C ASP A 225 13.31 -10.34 0.40
N ASP A 226 14.27 -11.11 0.90
CA ASP A 226 14.36 -11.48 2.31
C ASP A 226 14.64 -10.26 3.20
N GLN A 227 13.96 -10.22 4.35
CA GLN A 227 14.24 -9.26 5.40
C GLN A 227 15.32 -9.82 6.32
N LEU A 228 16.49 -9.16 6.34
CA LEU A 228 17.68 -9.68 7.00
C LEU A 228 18.11 -8.81 8.18
N VAL A 229 18.50 -9.42 9.29
CA VAL A 229 19.31 -8.78 10.33
C VAL A 229 20.75 -9.22 10.12
N VAL A 230 21.62 -8.26 9.85
CA VAL A 230 23.03 -8.52 9.57
C VAL A 230 23.87 -7.96 10.69
N THR A 231 24.50 -8.85 11.45
CA THR A 231 25.38 -8.48 12.56
C THR A 231 26.83 -8.71 12.16
N VAL A 232 27.66 -7.69 12.33
CA VAL A 232 29.10 -7.79 12.11
C VAL A 232 29.82 -7.60 13.43
N ALA A 233 30.65 -8.59 13.78
CA ALA A 233 31.46 -8.59 14.98
C ALA A 233 32.87 -9.13 14.70
N PRO A 234 33.89 -8.71 15.48
CA PRO A 234 35.22 -9.31 15.40
C PRO A 234 35.24 -10.73 15.97
N ASP A 235 35.94 -11.63 15.27
CA ASP A 235 36.16 -13.03 15.62
C ASP A 235 37.65 -13.35 15.40
N GLY A 236 38.46 -13.11 16.43
CA GLY A 236 39.92 -13.20 16.36
C GLY A 236 40.52 -12.25 15.32
N GLU A 237 41.19 -12.79 14.31
CA GLU A 237 41.84 -12.03 13.22
C GLU A 237 40.93 -11.78 12.00
N LYS A 238 39.62 -12.01 12.12
CA LYS A 238 38.64 -11.79 11.05
C LYS A 238 37.40 -11.08 11.59
N LEU A 239 36.66 -10.45 10.68
CA LEU A 239 35.30 -10.01 10.96
C LEU A 239 34.36 -11.14 10.55
N ARG A 240 33.50 -11.55 11.48
CA ARG A 240 32.40 -12.47 11.22
C ARG A 240 31.18 -11.66 10.83
N VAL A 241 30.53 -12.09 9.75
CA VAL A 241 29.24 -11.56 9.31
C VAL A 241 28.22 -12.65 9.56
N GLU A 242 27.32 -12.40 10.50
CA GLU A 242 26.18 -13.27 10.79
C GLU A 242 24.96 -12.65 10.11
N VAL A 243 24.28 -13.45 9.29
CA VAL A 243 23.07 -13.06 8.57
C VAL A 243 21.97 -13.97 9.10
N GLU A 244 20.96 -13.35 9.68
CA GLU A 244 19.75 -14.04 10.12
C GLU A 244 18.58 -13.50 9.30
N ALA A 245 17.78 -14.42 8.75
CA ALA A 245 16.46 -14.05 8.27
C ALA A 245 15.64 -13.59 9.48
N ASP A 246 15.00 -12.44 9.37
CA ASP A 246 14.08 -11.91 10.37
C ASP A 246 12.63 -12.18 9.95
N PRO A 247 12.09 -13.39 10.23
CA PRO A 247 10.69 -13.67 9.98
C PRO A 247 9.76 -12.82 10.84
N LEU A 248 10.24 -12.31 11.99
CA LEU A 248 9.44 -11.52 12.93
C LEU A 248 9.14 -10.12 12.39
N GLY A 249 10.06 -9.50 11.64
CA GLY A 249 9.87 -8.16 11.08
C GLY A 249 8.65 -8.05 10.16
N LEU A 250 8.38 -9.10 9.36
CA LEU A 250 7.20 -9.18 8.51
C LEU A 250 5.93 -9.44 9.32
N GLU A 251 6.00 -10.31 10.34
CA GLU A 251 4.88 -10.57 11.26
C GLU A 251 4.48 -9.31 12.03
N LEU A 252 5.45 -8.53 12.53
CA LEU A 252 5.22 -7.24 13.19
C LEU A 252 4.61 -6.22 12.23
N LEU A 253 5.06 -6.17 10.97
CA LEU A 253 4.46 -5.31 9.95
C LEU A 253 3.00 -5.69 9.65
N PHE A 254 2.72 -6.99 9.53
CA PHE A 254 1.35 -7.48 9.36
C PHE A 254 0.48 -7.17 10.58
N GLU A 255 1.03 -7.32 11.80
CA GLU A 255 0.33 -6.97 13.03
C GLU A 255 -0.02 -5.47 13.07
N GLU A 256 0.93 -4.59 12.72
CA GLU A 256 0.69 -3.14 12.65
C GLU A 256 -0.36 -2.77 11.59
N LEU A 257 -0.29 -3.38 10.40
CA LEU A 257 -1.31 -3.21 9.37
C LEU A 257 -2.69 -3.70 9.83
N GLU A 258 -2.75 -4.83 10.53
CA GLU A 258 -3.99 -5.40 11.05
C GLU A 258 -4.59 -4.50 12.13
N LYS A 259 -3.79 -3.96 13.06
CA LYS A 259 -4.24 -2.98 14.07
C LYS A 259 -4.85 -1.73 13.42
N ILE A 260 -4.20 -1.18 12.40
CA ILE A 260 -4.70 0.01 11.68
C ILE A 260 -6.04 -0.30 11.01
N ASN A 261 -6.11 -1.42 10.28
CA ASN A 261 -7.34 -1.84 9.61
C ASN A 261 -8.50 -2.07 10.61
N LEU A 262 -8.22 -2.68 11.76
CA LEU A 262 -9.21 -2.89 12.80
C LEU A 262 -9.70 -1.57 13.41
N ALA A 263 -8.79 -0.61 13.63
CA ALA A 263 -9.14 0.71 14.18
C ALA A 263 -10.04 1.51 13.22
N ASP A 264 -9.70 1.51 11.93
CA ASP A 264 -10.52 2.16 10.90
C ASP A 264 -11.90 1.51 10.79
N TRP A 265 -11.94 0.17 10.83
CA TRP A 265 -13.19 -0.58 10.75
C TRP A 265 -14.08 -0.37 11.98
N SER A 266 -13.54 -0.45 13.20
CA SER A 266 -14.30 -0.18 14.43
C SER A 266 -14.84 1.24 14.46
N SER A 267 -14.04 2.21 14.03
CA SER A 267 -14.46 3.61 13.97
C SER A 267 -15.57 3.83 12.93
N ALA A 268 -15.50 3.15 11.78
CA ALA A 268 -16.54 3.18 10.77
C ALA A 268 -17.87 2.58 11.29
N LEU A 269 -17.79 1.48 12.03
CA LEU A 269 -18.95 0.85 12.67
C LEU A 269 -19.57 1.75 13.74
N ARG A 270 -18.77 2.35 14.62
CA ARG A 270 -19.28 3.31 15.62
C ARG A 270 -19.99 4.49 14.95
N ARG A 271 -19.42 5.05 13.88
CA ARG A 271 -20.09 6.12 13.10
C ARG A 271 -21.43 5.69 12.51
N ARG A 272 -21.58 4.41 12.12
CA ARG A 272 -22.87 3.87 11.65
C ARG A 272 -23.89 3.75 12.79
N VAL A 273 -23.48 3.32 13.99
CA VAL A 273 -24.35 3.30 15.18
C VAL A 273 -24.81 4.72 15.54
N ALA A 274 -23.88 5.67 15.58
CA ALA A 274 -24.18 7.06 15.90
C ALA A 274 -25.21 7.66 14.93
N ARG A 275 -25.08 7.38 13.63
CA ARG A 275 -26.06 7.81 12.61
C ARG A 275 -27.48 7.29 12.88
N ILE A 276 -27.62 6.03 13.29
CA ILE A 276 -28.94 5.49 13.67
C ILE A 276 -29.49 6.23 14.89
N ARG A 277 -28.64 6.52 15.89
CA ARG A 277 -29.05 7.21 17.12
C ARG A 277 -29.48 8.65 16.86
N GLU A 278 -28.77 9.34 15.98
CA GLU A 278 -29.05 10.70 15.52
C GLU A 278 -30.12 10.74 14.42
N GLY A 279 -30.52 9.57 13.92
CA GLY A 279 -31.51 9.42 12.88
C GLY A 279 -32.91 9.84 13.34
N HIS A 280 -33.69 10.36 12.39
CA HIS A 280 -35.03 10.87 12.66
C HIS A 280 -35.94 9.83 13.34
N PHE A 281 -35.84 8.57 12.91
CA PHE A 281 -36.63 7.47 13.46
C PHE A 281 -36.34 7.21 14.94
N PHE A 282 -35.07 7.12 15.31
CA PHE A 282 -34.69 6.82 16.69
C PHE A 282 -35.03 8.01 17.62
N ILE A 283 -34.84 9.25 17.15
CA ILE A 283 -35.27 10.45 17.86
C ILE A 283 -36.79 10.45 18.09
N GLN A 284 -37.59 10.06 17.09
CA GLN A 284 -39.04 9.93 17.23
C GLN A 284 -39.42 8.84 18.24
N LEU A 285 -38.76 7.68 18.21
CA LEU A 285 -38.97 6.60 19.18
C LEU A 285 -38.69 7.07 20.61
N LEU A 286 -37.57 7.76 20.84
CA LEU A 286 -37.23 8.31 22.15
C LEU A 286 -38.22 9.39 22.60
N SER A 287 -38.71 10.22 21.68
CA SER A 287 -39.75 11.21 21.96
C SER A 287 -41.08 10.55 22.34
N GLU A 288 -41.46 9.48 21.65
CA GLU A 288 -42.64 8.66 21.99
C GLU A 288 -42.48 7.99 23.36
N LEU A 289 -41.27 7.51 23.69
CA LEU A 289 -40.95 6.93 25.00
C LEU A 289 -41.16 7.95 26.12
N ASP A 290 -40.62 9.17 26.00
CA ASP A 290 -40.79 10.24 27.00
C ASP A 290 -42.27 10.59 27.20
N LEU A 291 -43.06 10.67 26.13
CA LEU A 291 -44.51 10.87 26.24
C LEU A 291 -45.20 9.74 27.00
N LEU A 292 -44.84 8.49 26.73
CA LEU A 292 -45.38 7.32 27.43
C LEU A 292 -44.94 7.28 28.90
N GLU A 293 -43.72 7.71 29.22
CA GLU A 293 -43.22 7.82 30.60
C GLU A 293 -43.97 8.87 31.41
N ARG A 294 -44.22 10.05 30.82
CA ARG A 294 -45.08 11.08 31.44
C ARG A 294 -46.51 10.58 31.65
N ASP A 295 -47.05 9.85 30.68
CA ASP A 295 -48.38 9.22 30.80
C ASP A 295 -48.41 8.16 31.92
N LYS A 296 -47.35 7.36 32.06
CA LYS A 296 -47.18 6.38 33.15
C LYS A 296 -47.13 7.07 34.51
N GLN A 297 -46.38 8.16 34.64
CA GLN A 297 -46.32 8.97 35.87
C GLN A 297 -47.69 9.57 36.23
N ARG A 298 -48.43 10.11 35.23
CA ARG A 298 -49.74 10.72 35.43
C ARG A 298 -50.85 9.72 35.76
N LEU A 299 -50.89 8.57 35.09
CA LEU A 299 -51.99 7.60 35.18
C LEU A 299 -51.75 6.50 36.23
N GLY A 300 -50.52 6.32 36.69
CA GLY A 300 -50.15 5.30 37.68
C GLY A 300 -50.62 3.90 37.27
N GLN A 301 -51.35 3.21 38.15
CA GLN A 301 -51.87 1.86 37.87
C GLN A 301 -52.85 1.79 36.67
N LYS A 302 -53.50 2.90 36.29
CA LYS A 302 -54.43 2.93 35.15
C LYS A 302 -53.71 2.85 33.79
N PHE A 303 -52.41 3.15 33.73
CA PHE A 303 -51.60 2.99 32.53
C PHE A 303 -51.50 1.52 32.10
N TRP A 304 -51.21 0.64 33.07
CA TRP A 304 -51.02 -0.79 32.86
C TRP A 304 -52.27 -1.52 32.37
N ARG A 305 -53.46 -0.93 32.56
CA ARG A 305 -54.73 -1.49 32.03
C ARG A 305 -54.90 -1.27 30.52
N LYS A 306 -54.12 -0.38 29.89
CA LYS A 306 -54.22 -0.07 28.46
C LYS A 306 -53.23 -0.93 27.66
N ALA A 307 -53.66 -2.14 27.29
CA ALA A 307 -52.83 -3.14 26.61
C ALA A 307 -52.01 -2.59 25.42
N ARG A 308 -52.60 -1.77 24.55
CA ARG A 308 -51.89 -1.17 23.40
C ARG A 308 -50.76 -0.23 23.81
N LYS A 309 -50.95 0.63 24.83
CA LYS A 309 -49.92 1.56 25.31
C LYS A 309 -48.79 0.82 26.03
N VAL A 310 -49.13 -0.23 26.78
CA VAL A 310 -48.14 -1.07 27.48
C VAL A 310 -47.28 -1.82 26.47
N ALA A 311 -47.89 -2.45 25.46
CA ALA A 311 -47.15 -3.16 24.42
C ALA A 311 -46.19 -2.22 23.68
N ARG A 312 -46.66 -1.02 23.28
CA ARG A 312 -45.81 -0.03 22.62
C ARG A 312 -44.69 0.49 23.52
N TYR A 313 -44.97 0.75 24.79
CA TYR A 313 -43.95 1.15 25.77
C TYR A 313 -42.85 0.10 25.93
N GLN A 314 -43.23 -1.17 26.06
CA GLN A 314 -42.26 -2.28 26.18
C GLN A 314 -41.43 -2.45 24.91
N GLU A 315 -42.06 -2.35 23.73
CA GLU A 315 -41.38 -2.44 22.44
C GLU A 315 -40.30 -1.35 22.28
N ILE A 316 -40.66 -0.09 22.56
CA ILE A 316 -39.72 1.03 22.43
C ILE A 316 -38.59 0.91 23.47
N LEU A 317 -38.91 0.53 24.71
CA LEU A 317 -37.92 0.35 25.75
C LEU A 317 -36.91 -0.75 25.40
N GLN A 318 -37.39 -1.89 24.90
CA GLN A 318 -36.54 -3.00 24.45
C GLN A 318 -35.64 -2.56 23.28
N THR A 319 -36.23 -1.90 22.29
CA THR A 319 -35.52 -1.43 21.10
C THR A 319 -34.43 -0.40 21.45
N SER A 320 -34.74 0.54 22.35
CA SER A 320 -33.78 1.51 22.86
C SER A 320 -32.62 0.82 23.59
N ALA A 321 -32.92 -0.14 24.47
CA ALA A 321 -31.90 -0.90 25.20
C ALA A 321 -31.00 -1.73 24.27
N GLU A 322 -31.54 -2.30 23.19
CA GLU A 322 -30.77 -3.03 22.19
C GLU A 322 -29.78 -2.12 21.44
N VAL A 323 -30.22 -0.92 21.03
CA VAL A 323 -29.34 0.06 20.37
C VAL A 323 -28.25 0.55 21.32
N THR A 324 -28.57 0.83 22.59
CA THR A 324 -27.57 1.20 23.59
C THR A 324 -26.54 0.09 23.84
N LYS A 325 -26.97 -1.17 23.87
CA LYS A 325 -26.04 -2.31 23.99
C LYS A 325 -25.08 -2.42 22.80
N LEU A 326 -25.57 -2.17 21.59
CA LEU A 326 -24.74 -2.15 20.39
C LEU A 326 -23.69 -1.03 20.49
N GLU A 327 -24.12 0.18 20.87
CA GLU A 327 -23.23 1.35 21.08
C GLU A 327 -22.13 1.06 22.11
N GLN A 328 -22.49 0.57 23.30
CA GLN A 328 -21.51 0.20 24.34
C GLN A 328 -20.55 -0.88 23.84
N GLY A 329 -21.06 -1.90 23.13
CA GLY A 329 -20.24 -2.98 22.61
C GLY A 329 -19.19 -2.52 21.59
N ILE A 330 -19.52 -1.56 20.71
CA ILE A 330 -18.54 -1.05 19.74
C ILE A 330 -17.54 -0.09 20.39
N GLU A 331 -17.96 0.70 21.38
CA GLU A 331 -17.06 1.57 22.16
C GLU A 331 -16.01 0.76 22.95
N GLU A 332 -16.41 -0.35 23.57
CA GLU A 332 -15.48 -1.26 24.27
C GLU A 332 -14.47 -1.90 23.32
N LEU A 333 -14.91 -2.31 22.12
CA LEU A 333 -14.03 -2.88 21.09
C LEU A 333 -13.07 -1.83 20.52
N GLU A 334 -13.57 -0.63 20.18
CA GLU A 334 -12.74 0.48 19.67
C GLU A 334 -11.69 0.88 20.70
N MET A 335 -12.05 0.98 21.99
CA MET A 335 -11.10 1.25 23.08
C MET A 335 -10.01 0.17 23.17
N SER A 336 -10.39 -1.11 23.11
CA SER A 336 -9.43 -2.22 23.18
C SER A 336 -8.47 -2.22 22.00
N ILE A 337 -8.98 -1.96 20.78
CA ILE A 337 -8.17 -1.83 19.57
C ILE A 337 -7.23 -0.64 19.69
N ALA A 338 -7.73 0.54 20.08
CA ALA A 338 -6.92 1.75 20.22
C ALA A 338 -5.78 1.57 21.25
N LEU A 339 -6.05 0.94 22.40
CA LEU A 339 -5.03 0.63 23.40
C LEU A 339 -3.95 -0.31 22.86
N SER A 340 -4.33 -1.28 22.01
CA SER A 340 -3.38 -2.18 21.34
C SER A 340 -2.53 -1.47 20.28
N THR A 341 -3.11 -0.53 19.52
CA THR A 341 -2.39 0.29 18.54
C THR A 341 -1.40 1.23 19.21
N LEU A 342 -1.72 1.76 20.39
CA LEU A 342 -0.84 2.65 21.16
C LEU A 342 0.25 1.90 21.94
N GLY A 343 0.29 0.55 21.88
CA GLY A 343 1.20 -0.27 22.67
C GLY A 343 0.92 -0.26 24.18
N ALA A 344 -0.24 0.26 24.60
CA ALA A 344 -0.66 0.28 26.01
C ALA A 344 -1.22 -1.09 26.46
N GLN A 345 -1.65 -1.92 25.52
CA GLN A 345 -2.08 -3.31 25.74
C GLN A 345 -1.51 -4.22 24.66
N PRO A 346 -1.28 -5.52 24.95
CA PRO A 346 -0.86 -6.48 23.94
C PRO A 346 -1.96 -6.67 22.89
N TYR A 347 -1.57 -6.78 21.62
CA TYR A 347 -2.50 -7.10 20.55
C TYR A 347 -3.10 -8.50 20.76
N GLN A 348 -4.41 -8.59 20.55
CA GLN A 348 -5.13 -9.86 20.64
C GLN A 348 -5.81 -10.12 19.28
N PRO A 349 -5.40 -11.17 18.53
CA PRO A 349 -6.00 -11.51 17.24
C PRO A 349 -7.52 -11.71 17.29
N VAL A 350 -8.04 -12.11 18.45
CA VAL A 350 -9.49 -12.29 18.70
C VAL A 350 -10.30 -11.01 18.52
N LEU A 351 -9.67 -9.83 18.56
CA LEU A 351 -10.36 -8.54 18.36
C LEU A 351 -11.00 -8.46 16.98
N GLY A 352 -10.34 -9.00 15.95
CA GLY A 352 -10.91 -9.05 14.60
C GLY A 352 -12.15 -9.93 14.51
N GLU A 353 -12.12 -11.10 15.15
CA GLU A 353 -13.29 -12.00 15.21
C GLU A 353 -14.45 -11.38 15.98
N ARG A 354 -14.18 -10.76 17.13
CA ARG A 354 -15.20 -10.07 17.93
C ARG A 354 -15.83 -8.91 17.16
N LEU A 355 -15.05 -8.19 16.36
CA LEU A 355 -15.57 -7.10 15.53
C LEU A 355 -16.47 -7.63 14.39
N LYS A 356 -16.10 -8.78 13.76
CA LYS A 356 -16.96 -9.48 12.78
C LYS A 356 -18.29 -9.91 13.40
N GLU A 357 -18.24 -10.55 14.56
CA GLU A 357 -19.45 -10.99 15.28
C GLU A 357 -20.33 -9.80 15.67
N TRP A 358 -19.72 -8.70 16.12
CA TRP A 358 -20.45 -7.49 16.46
C TRP A 358 -21.10 -6.86 15.22
N GLU A 359 -20.39 -6.77 14.08
CA GLU A 359 -20.97 -6.22 12.84
C GLU A 359 -22.17 -7.05 12.38
N GLU A 360 -22.10 -8.37 12.47
CA GLU A 360 -23.22 -9.24 12.10
C GLU A 360 -24.43 -9.03 13.02
N ARG A 361 -24.22 -8.90 14.33
CA ARG A 361 -25.29 -8.55 15.27
C ARG A 361 -25.88 -7.17 14.98
N PHE A 362 -25.05 -6.19 14.66
CA PHE A 362 -25.49 -4.85 14.27
C PHE A 362 -26.32 -4.88 12.98
N ARG A 363 -25.88 -5.64 11.98
CA ARG A 363 -26.60 -5.86 10.71
C ARG A 363 -27.99 -6.44 10.95
N LEU A 364 -28.09 -7.52 11.73
CA LEU A 364 -29.37 -8.13 12.10
C LEU A 364 -30.26 -7.17 12.89
N GLY A 365 -29.69 -6.42 13.84
CA GLY A 365 -30.41 -5.41 14.61
C GLY A 365 -30.98 -4.28 13.75
N ARG A 366 -30.24 -3.83 12.74
CA ARG A 366 -30.73 -2.84 11.75
C ARG A 366 -31.92 -3.34 10.96
N ILE A 367 -31.88 -4.60 10.52
CA ILE A 367 -33.01 -5.21 9.81
C ILE A 367 -34.23 -5.28 10.72
N ASP A 368 -34.07 -5.65 11.99
CA ASP A 368 -35.16 -5.68 12.96
C ASP A 368 -35.77 -4.29 13.20
N LEU A 369 -34.93 -3.27 13.40
CA LEU A 369 -35.35 -1.87 13.52
C LEU A 369 -36.16 -1.41 12.30
N PHE A 370 -35.68 -1.75 11.11
CA PHE A 370 -36.36 -1.42 9.86
C PHE A 370 -37.72 -2.10 9.73
N ARG A 371 -37.84 -3.37 10.15
CA ARG A 371 -39.11 -4.11 10.17
C ARG A 371 -40.14 -3.48 11.11
N LYS A 372 -39.70 -3.01 12.28
CA LYS A 372 -40.55 -2.28 13.23
C LYS A 372 -41.07 -0.96 12.65
N LEU A 373 -40.28 -0.26 11.84
CA LEU A 373 -40.71 0.93 11.10
C LEU A 373 -41.71 0.58 9.98
N HIS A 374 -41.51 -0.55 9.30
CA HIS A 374 -42.28 -0.95 8.13
C HIS A 374 -43.00 -2.29 8.32
N SER A 375 -44.07 -2.26 9.11
CA SER A 375 -44.89 -3.42 9.51
C SER A 375 -45.56 -4.24 8.39
N LYS A 376 -45.38 -3.87 7.10
CA LYS A 376 -45.91 -4.58 5.92
C LYS A 376 -44.83 -4.94 4.91
N THR A 377 -43.61 -5.24 5.38
CA THR A 377 -42.49 -5.60 4.49
C THR A 377 -42.08 -7.07 4.59
N ASP A 378 -42.59 -7.79 5.58
CA ASP A 378 -42.26 -9.21 5.81
C ASP A 378 -43.05 -10.19 4.93
N GLU A 379 -44.00 -9.68 4.12
CA GLU A 379 -44.75 -10.49 3.16
C GLU A 379 -44.83 -9.77 1.81
N CYS A 380 -44.63 -10.51 0.73
CA CYS A 380 -44.89 -10.05 -0.63
C CYS A 380 -45.37 -11.18 -1.54
N TYR A 381 -45.99 -10.80 -2.65
CA TYR A 381 -46.39 -11.70 -3.72
C TYR A 381 -45.51 -11.45 -4.93
N LEU A 382 -44.76 -12.47 -5.34
CA LEU A 382 -43.93 -12.50 -6.53
C LEU A 382 -44.68 -13.26 -7.62
N ALA A 383 -45.04 -12.58 -8.69
CA ALA A 383 -45.60 -13.20 -9.88
C ALA A 383 -44.58 -13.17 -11.01
N VAL A 384 -44.32 -14.31 -11.63
CA VAL A 384 -43.42 -14.45 -12.78
C VAL A 384 -44.24 -14.97 -13.96
N TYR A 385 -44.39 -14.15 -15.00
CA TYR A 385 -45.16 -14.49 -16.21
C TYR A 385 -44.22 -14.63 -17.41
N GLY A 386 -44.39 -15.70 -18.18
CA GLY A 386 -43.66 -15.96 -19.42
C GLY A 386 -43.78 -17.43 -19.83
N SER A 387 -43.56 -17.74 -21.11
CA SER A 387 -43.57 -19.13 -21.58
C SER A 387 -42.39 -19.91 -21.00
N LEU A 388 -42.60 -21.19 -20.66
CA LEU A 388 -41.57 -22.08 -20.11
C LEU A 388 -40.80 -21.45 -18.91
N PRO A 389 -41.48 -21.08 -17.81
CA PRO A 389 -40.89 -20.28 -16.73
C PRO A 389 -39.97 -21.06 -15.78
N GLU A 390 -39.55 -22.29 -16.12
CA GLU A 390 -38.80 -23.19 -15.22
C GLU A 390 -37.54 -22.54 -14.64
N ARG A 391 -36.73 -21.87 -15.47
CA ARG A 391 -35.45 -21.29 -15.04
C ARG A 391 -35.61 -20.02 -14.19
N PRO A 392 -36.40 -19.00 -14.60
CA PRO A 392 -36.67 -17.86 -13.74
C PRO A 392 -37.26 -18.27 -12.38
N LEU A 393 -38.16 -19.26 -12.36
CA LEU A 393 -38.71 -19.78 -11.11
C LEU A 393 -37.65 -20.51 -10.27
N ALA A 394 -36.79 -21.33 -10.89
CA ALA A 394 -35.69 -21.97 -10.17
C ALA A 394 -34.73 -20.93 -9.56
N PHE A 395 -34.41 -19.88 -10.31
CA PHE A 395 -33.60 -18.76 -9.83
C PHE A 395 -34.21 -18.08 -8.59
N TYR A 396 -35.50 -17.72 -8.63
CA TYR A 396 -36.16 -17.07 -7.49
C TYR A 396 -36.32 -18.00 -6.28
N ARG A 397 -36.53 -19.30 -6.52
CA ARG A 397 -36.55 -20.31 -5.45
C ARG A 397 -35.20 -20.33 -4.74
N ASP A 398 -34.11 -20.42 -5.48
CA ASP A 398 -32.76 -20.53 -4.93
C ASP A 398 -32.32 -19.23 -4.25
N LEU A 399 -32.68 -18.07 -4.82
CA LEU A 399 -32.49 -16.75 -4.20
C LEU A 399 -33.23 -16.62 -2.85
N CYS A 400 -34.49 -17.07 -2.79
CA CYS A 400 -35.26 -17.02 -1.55
C CYS A 400 -34.75 -18.02 -0.50
N ARG A 401 -34.33 -19.23 -0.93
CA ARG A 401 -33.72 -20.23 -0.04
C ARG A 401 -32.40 -19.74 0.56
N ARG A 402 -31.57 -19.03 -0.21
CA ARG A 402 -30.33 -18.40 0.28
C ARG A 402 -30.58 -17.46 1.46
N ARG A 403 -31.72 -16.75 1.47
CA ARG A 403 -32.15 -15.84 2.54
C ARG A 403 -33.05 -16.49 3.60
N GLY A 404 -33.36 -17.78 3.47
CA GLY A 404 -34.22 -18.52 4.40
C GLY A 404 -35.68 -18.08 4.38
N TYR A 405 -36.19 -17.57 3.26
CA TYR A 405 -37.59 -17.17 3.14
C TYR A 405 -38.51 -18.37 2.89
N GLU A 406 -39.71 -18.31 3.46
CA GLU A 406 -40.76 -19.29 3.24
C GLU A 406 -41.52 -18.99 1.96
N LEU A 407 -41.79 -20.03 1.17
CA LEU A 407 -42.43 -19.94 -0.13
C LEU A 407 -43.71 -20.78 -0.14
N SER A 408 -44.81 -20.19 -0.62
CA SER A 408 -46.06 -20.87 -0.93
C SER A 408 -46.67 -20.24 -2.16
N GLY A 409 -47.46 -20.95 -2.97
CA GLY A 409 -47.96 -20.34 -4.19
C GLY A 409 -48.73 -21.25 -5.12
N GLU A 410 -48.99 -20.72 -6.31
CA GLU A 410 -49.85 -21.32 -7.32
C GLU A 410 -49.18 -21.21 -8.71
N ALA A 411 -49.33 -22.25 -9.54
CA ALA A 411 -48.98 -22.26 -10.95
C ALA A 411 -50.14 -21.74 -11.80
N LEU A 412 -49.82 -21.09 -12.92
CA LEU A 412 -50.79 -20.58 -13.90
C LEU A 412 -50.67 -21.37 -15.21
N TRP A 413 -51.69 -22.18 -15.47
CA TRP A 413 -51.80 -23.01 -16.66
C TRP A 413 -52.75 -22.40 -17.67
N PHE A 414 -52.40 -22.49 -18.95
CA PHE A 414 -53.22 -22.02 -20.07
C PHE A 414 -53.50 -23.18 -21.02
N SER A 415 -54.75 -23.30 -21.48
CA SER A 415 -55.17 -24.15 -22.57
C SER A 415 -56.20 -23.41 -23.42
N GLU A 416 -56.18 -23.61 -24.74
CA GLU A 416 -57.20 -23.06 -25.65
C GLU A 416 -58.61 -23.57 -25.31
N THR A 417 -58.73 -24.75 -24.66
CA THR A 417 -60.02 -25.33 -24.25
C THR A 417 -60.67 -24.61 -23.08
N TYR A 418 -59.92 -23.84 -22.29
CA TYR A 418 -60.47 -23.06 -21.16
C TYR A 418 -61.32 -21.88 -21.62
N TYR A 419 -61.18 -21.41 -22.86
CA TYR A 419 -62.06 -20.38 -23.44
C TYR A 419 -63.53 -20.82 -23.52
N HIS A 420 -63.81 -22.12 -23.38
CA HIS A 420 -65.13 -22.72 -23.56
C HIS A 420 -65.69 -23.41 -22.31
N SER A 421 -65.04 -23.30 -21.14
CA SER A 421 -65.51 -23.96 -19.91
C SER A 421 -66.76 -23.30 -19.31
N ILE A 422 -67.68 -24.12 -18.79
CA ILE A 422 -68.90 -23.72 -18.08
C ILE A 422 -68.64 -23.84 -16.57
N ASP A 423 -69.03 -22.83 -15.79
CA ASP A 423 -68.91 -22.84 -14.33
C ASP A 423 -69.78 -23.97 -13.71
N PRO A 424 -69.21 -24.92 -12.95
CA PRO A 424 -69.95 -26.03 -12.37
C PRO A 424 -71.01 -25.62 -11.33
N GLU A 425 -70.87 -24.46 -10.67
CA GLU A 425 -71.77 -24.04 -9.60
C GLU A 425 -72.95 -23.17 -10.08
N GLN A 426 -72.79 -22.44 -11.19
CA GLN A 426 -73.78 -21.44 -11.64
C GLN A 426 -74.31 -21.68 -13.06
N GLY A 427 -73.81 -22.67 -13.80
CA GLY A 427 -74.26 -22.98 -15.16
C GLY A 427 -74.06 -21.83 -16.17
N GLN A 428 -73.30 -20.80 -15.83
CA GLN A 428 -72.93 -19.70 -16.71
C GLN A 428 -71.56 -19.94 -17.35
N ARG A 429 -71.39 -19.49 -18.60
CA ARG A 429 -70.08 -19.50 -19.28
C ARG A 429 -69.18 -18.45 -18.60
N VAL A 430 -68.25 -18.90 -17.77
CA VAL A 430 -67.22 -18.04 -17.19
C VAL A 430 -65.96 -18.17 -18.04
N ARG A 431 -65.47 -17.02 -18.53
CA ARG A 431 -64.22 -16.96 -19.27
C ARG A 431 -63.06 -17.06 -18.27
N LEU A 432 -62.54 -18.27 -18.10
CA LEU A 432 -61.30 -18.49 -17.35
C LEU A 432 -60.14 -18.40 -18.33
N ASP A 433 -59.41 -17.29 -18.30
CA ASP A 433 -58.22 -17.15 -19.15
C ASP A 433 -57.06 -18.07 -18.64
N TYR A 434 -57.08 -18.58 -17.38
CA TYR A 434 -56.06 -19.46 -16.80
C TYR A 434 -56.61 -20.37 -15.67
N GLU A 435 -56.07 -21.59 -15.55
CA GLU A 435 -56.30 -22.49 -14.41
C GLU A 435 -55.20 -22.30 -13.34
N ARG A 436 -55.59 -22.21 -12.07
CA ARG A 436 -54.67 -22.09 -10.91
C ARG A 436 -54.50 -23.44 -10.24
N ARG A 437 -53.25 -23.90 -10.14
CA ARG A 437 -52.91 -25.15 -9.42
C ARG A 437 -51.97 -24.87 -8.26
N PRO A 438 -52.12 -25.53 -7.10
CA PRO A 438 -51.19 -25.35 -5.99
C PRO A 438 -49.77 -25.75 -6.41
N TRP A 439 -48.78 -24.96 -5.99
CA TRP A 439 -47.38 -25.22 -6.26
C TRP A 439 -46.76 -26.07 -5.15
N ASP A 440 -46.16 -27.21 -5.50
CA ASP A 440 -45.47 -28.09 -4.56
C ASP A 440 -43.95 -27.80 -4.57
N PHE A 441 -43.44 -27.15 -3.53
CA PHE A 441 -42.02 -26.81 -3.42
C PHE A 441 -41.11 -28.00 -3.09
N ASP A 442 -41.68 -29.11 -2.59
CA ASP A 442 -40.94 -30.35 -2.30
C ASP A 442 -40.81 -31.21 -3.57
N ARG A 443 -41.85 -31.22 -4.42
CA ARG A 443 -41.85 -31.92 -5.71
C ARG A 443 -41.67 -30.96 -6.88
N TRP A 444 -40.53 -30.29 -6.92
CA TRP A 444 -40.23 -29.24 -7.92
C TRP A 444 -40.57 -29.62 -9.37
N LYS A 445 -40.11 -30.79 -9.84
CA LYS A 445 -40.26 -31.24 -11.23
C LYS A 445 -41.71 -31.56 -11.62
N SER A 446 -42.57 -31.97 -10.67
CA SER A 446 -43.95 -32.32 -11.00
C SER A 446 -44.81 -31.10 -11.35
N ASN A 447 -44.43 -29.90 -10.90
CA ASN A 447 -45.17 -28.67 -11.21
C ASN A 447 -45.08 -28.25 -12.68
N PHE A 448 -44.19 -28.86 -13.47
CA PHE A 448 -44.01 -28.54 -14.90
C PHE A 448 -44.71 -29.53 -15.83
N SER A 449 -45.37 -30.56 -15.28
CA SER A 449 -46.08 -31.58 -16.07
C SER A 449 -47.51 -31.12 -16.35
N PRO A 450 -47.93 -31.00 -17.63
CA PRO A 450 -49.32 -30.66 -17.97
C PRO A 450 -50.27 -31.78 -17.56
N ALA A 451 -51.50 -31.44 -17.18
CA ALA A 451 -52.54 -32.42 -16.89
C ALA A 451 -53.19 -32.93 -18.18
N ASP A 452 -53.42 -32.03 -19.15
CA ASP A 452 -54.01 -32.33 -20.45
C ASP A 452 -53.06 -32.00 -21.62
N PRO A 453 -53.13 -32.76 -22.74
CA PRO A 453 -52.39 -32.43 -23.96
C PRO A 453 -52.81 -31.07 -24.52
N GLY A 454 -51.90 -30.10 -24.52
CA GLY A 454 -52.16 -28.72 -25.00
C GLY A 454 -52.08 -27.66 -23.91
N GLU A 455 -51.98 -28.05 -22.65
CA GLU A 455 -51.71 -27.12 -21.55
C GLU A 455 -50.27 -26.61 -21.58
N THR A 456 -50.10 -25.30 -21.40
CA THR A 456 -48.79 -24.67 -21.28
C THR A 456 -48.71 -23.87 -19.97
N LEU A 457 -47.63 -24.07 -19.22
CA LEU A 457 -47.34 -23.28 -18.03
C LEU A 457 -46.83 -21.89 -18.45
N TYR A 458 -47.58 -20.84 -18.06
CA TYR A 458 -47.27 -19.44 -18.41
C TYR A 458 -46.82 -18.59 -17.24
N GLY A 459 -46.78 -19.15 -16.02
CA GLY A 459 -46.23 -18.44 -14.88
C GLY A 459 -46.55 -19.08 -13.54
N ALA A 460 -46.12 -18.42 -12.48
CA ALA A 460 -46.48 -18.75 -11.11
C ALA A 460 -46.64 -17.48 -10.26
N ILE A 461 -47.47 -17.56 -9.24
CA ILE A 461 -47.68 -16.51 -8.24
C ILE A 461 -47.32 -17.11 -6.88
N TRP A 462 -46.25 -16.60 -6.27
CA TRP A 462 -45.75 -17.06 -4.98
C TRP A 462 -45.92 -16.00 -3.91
N LYS A 463 -46.48 -16.40 -2.76
CA LYS A 463 -46.38 -15.68 -1.50
C LYS A 463 -45.02 -16.00 -0.86
N ILE A 464 -44.27 -14.95 -0.57
CA ILE A 464 -42.96 -15.01 0.07
C ILE A 464 -43.10 -14.38 1.45
N SER A 465 -42.69 -15.11 2.48
CA SER A 465 -42.73 -14.67 3.88
C SER A 465 -41.33 -14.73 4.48
N GLY A 466 -40.85 -13.60 4.99
CA GLY A 466 -39.53 -13.50 5.61
C GLY A 466 -39.12 -12.05 5.91
N PRO A 467 -38.05 -11.83 6.70
CA PRO A 467 -37.64 -10.51 7.15
C PRO A 467 -37.44 -9.51 6.00
N ALA A 468 -38.29 -8.47 5.93
CA ALA A 468 -38.26 -7.40 4.93
C ALA A 468 -38.16 -7.86 3.46
N CYS A 469 -38.70 -9.05 3.13
CA CYS A 469 -38.60 -9.66 1.80
C CYS A 469 -39.18 -8.77 0.68
N ALA A 470 -40.20 -7.96 0.98
CA ALA A 470 -40.81 -7.03 0.02
C ALA A 470 -39.86 -5.91 -0.42
N VAL A 471 -38.90 -5.53 0.44
CA VAL A 471 -37.89 -4.51 0.14
C VAL A 471 -36.71 -5.14 -0.58
N TYR A 472 -36.27 -6.32 -0.11
CA TYR A 472 -35.20 -7.09 -0.72
C TYR A 472 -35.47 -7.40 -2.21
N LEU A 473 -36.67 -7.88 -2.54
CA LEU A 473 -37.03 -8.27 -3.90
C LEU A 473 -37.57 -7.12 -4.76
N ARG A 474 -37.77 -5.92 -4.19
CA ARG A 474 -38.30 -4.77 -4.95
C ARG A 474 -37.52 -4.45 -6.23
N PRO A 475 -36.17 -4.50 -6.25
CA PRO A 475 -35.37 -4.24 -7.45
C PRO A 475 -35.55 -5.29 -8.56
N GLU A 476 -36.29 -6.37 -8.32
CA GLU A 476 -36.54 -7.43 -9.31
C GLU A 476 -37.78 -7.14 -10.18
N ASN A 477 -38.65 -6.23 -9.74
CA ASN A 477 -39.91 -5.92 -10.39
C ASN A 477 -39.70 -5.30 -11.78
N GLY A 478 -40.11 -5.95 -12.86
CA GLY A 478 -39.95 -5.44 -14.23
C GLY A 478 -39.83 -6.54 -15.29
N LEU A 479 -39.56 -6.11 -16.53
CA LEU A 479 -39.33 -7.02 -17.65
C LEU A 479 -37.89 -7.54 -17.64
N GLN A 480 -37.73 -8.85 -17.79
CA GLN A 480 -36.46 -9.55 -17.91
C GLN A 480 -36.44 -10.39 -19.17
N GLN A 481 -35.27 -10.54 -19.78
CA GLN A 481 -35.04 -11.39 -20.94
C GLN A 481 -34.09 -12.50 -20.55
N TRP A 482 -34.47 -13.74 -20.85
CA TRP A 482 -33.63 -14.90 -20.62
C TRP A 482 -33.43 -15.63 -21.94
N ARG A 483 -32.17 -15.80 -22.34
CA ARG A 483 -31.78 -16.52 -23.54
C ARG A 483 -31.22 -17.87 -23.17
N TRP A 484 -31.69 -18.91 -23.84
CA TRP A 484 -31.16 -20.26 -23.70
C TRP A 484 -30.30 -20.57 -24.92
N SER A 485 -29.36 -21.51 -24.80
CA SER A 485 -28.38 -21.79 -25.86
C SER A 485 -29.05 -21.96 -27.23
N ASN A 486 -28.63 -21.14 -28.21
CA ASN A 486 -29.07 -21.09 -29.61
C ASN A 486 -30.60 -21.01 -29.87
N ASP A 487 -31.42 -20.80 -28.84
CA ASP A 487 -32.90 -20.75 -28.93
C ASP A 487 -33.44 -19.33 -28.76
N GLU A 488 -34.74 -19.17 -29.07
CA GLU A 488 -35.49 -17.90 -29.05
C GLU A 488 -35.34 -17.12 -27.73
N ASP A 489 -35.45 -15.79 -27.81
CA ASP A 489 -35.47 -14.93 -26.64
C ASP A 489 -36.79 -15.06 -25.87
N HIS A 490 -36.72 -15.48 -24.59
CA HIS A 490 -37.89 -15.55 -23.72
C HIS A 490 -37.97 -14.31 -22.83
N LEU A 491 -39.11 -13.62 -22.90
CA LEU A 491 -39.42 -12.45 -22.09
C LEU A 491 -40.27 -12.85 -20.89
N TYR A 492 -39.86 -12.37 -19.72
CA TYR A 492 -40.52 -12.60 -18.44
C TYR A 492 -40.89 -11.29 -17.78
N VAL A 493 -42.14 -11.17 -17.35
CA VAL A 493 -42.60 -10.06 -16.52
C VAL A 493 -42.61 -10.53 -15.08
N VAL A 494 -41.75 -9.94 -14.26
CA VAL A 494 -41.69 -10.16 -12.82
C VAL A 494 -42.46 -9.03 -12.13
N GLN A 495 -43.49 -9.37 -11.37
CA GLN A 495 -44.29 -8.42 -10.61
C GLN A 495 -44.19 -8.70 -9.12
N LEU A 496 -43.82 -7.67 -8.35
CA LEU A 496 -43.81 -7.73 -6.89
C LEU A 496 -44.91 -6.83 -6.33
N GLN A 497 -45.82 -7.39 -5.53
CA GLN A 497 -46.87 -6.61 -4.86
C GLN A 497 -47.04 -7.00 -3.39
N PRO A 498 -47.48 -6.07 -2.52
CA PRO A 498 -47.77 -6.36 -1.11
C PRO A 498 -49.07 -7.14 -0.90
N LYS A 499 -49.89 -7.34 -1.94
CA LYS A 499 -51.15 -8.08 -1.91
C LYS A 499 -51.16 -9.12 -3.02
N LYS A 500 -52.02 -10.14 -2.87
CA LYS A 500 -52.20 -11.18 -3.88
C LYS A 500 -52.53 -10.54 -5.24
N VAL A 501 -51.74 -10.88 -6.25
CA VAL A 501 -51.85 -10.34 -7.60
C VAL A 501 -52.86 -11.17 -8.38
N GLU A 502 -53.76 -10.53 -9.10
CA GLU A 502 -54.59 -11.18 -10.12
C GLU A 502 -53.82 -11.23 -11.45
N PRO A 503 -53.81 -12.37 -12.16
CA PRO A 503 -53.06 -12.50 -13.41
C PRO A 503 -53.61 -11.51 -14.46
N PRO A 504 -52.74 -10.71 -15.11
CA PRO A 504 -53.17 -9.80 -16.15
C PRO A 504 -53.85 -10.55 -17.33
N PRO A 505 -54.80 -9.91 -18.02
CA PRO A 505 -55.41 -10.52 -19.21
C PRO A 505 -54.37 -10.66 -20.33
N ASN A 506 -54.47 -11.73 -21.12
CA ASN A 506 -53.63 -11.99 -22.30
C ASN A 506 -52.11 -12.23 -22.04
N ILE A 507 -51.67 -12.61 -20.83
CA ILE A 507 -50.26 -13.00 -20.56
C ILE A 507 -49.75 -14.16 -21.44
N HIS A 508 -50.63 -14.95 -22.06
CA HIS A 508 -50.26 -15.99 -23.03
C HIS A 508 -49.85 -15.41 -24.41
N ARG A 509 -50.21 -14.15 -24.73
CA ARG A 509 -49.93 -13.51 -26.02
C ARG A 509 -48.56 -12.84 -26.03
N ARG A 510 -47.77 -13.06 -27.10
CA ARG A 510 -46.44 -12.42 -27.28
C ARG A 510 -46.49 -10.88 -27.23
N GLU A 511 -47.60 -10.26 -27.62
CA GLU A 511 -47.78 -8.79 -27.61
C GLU A 511 -47.74 -8.18 -26.20
N PHE A 512 -48.13 -8.94 -25.17
CA PHE A 512 -48.10 -8.49 -23.78
C PHE A 512 -46.68 -8.06 -23.35
N TYR A 513 -45.65 -8.73 -23.89
CA TYR A 513 -44.25 -8.52 -23.53
C TYR A 513 -43.52 -7.49 -24.40
N LYS A 514 -44.11 -7.04 -25.52
CA LYS A 514 -43.46 -6.15 -26.51
C LYS A 514 -43.42 -4.67 -26.10
N SER A 515 -44.16 -4.28 -25.08
CA SER A 515 -44.33 -2.87 -24.69
C SER A 515 -43.23 -2.31 -23.77
N GLY A 516 -42.31 -3.16 -23.28
CA GLY A 516 -41.25 -2.76 -22.35
C GLY A 516 -39.84 -3.16 -22.82
N SER A 517 -38.83 -2.46 -22.31
CA SER A 517 -37.42 -2.84 -22.47
C SER A 517 -36.96 -3.67 -21.27
N PRO A 518 -36.31 -4.83 -21.47
CA PRO A 518 -35.84 -5.66 -20.36
C PRO A 518 -34.73 -4.95 -19.61
N PHE A 519 -34.86 -4.85 -18.28
CA PHE A 519 -33.80 -4.25 -17.46
C PHE A 519 -32.67 -5.24 -17.21
N ARG A 520 -32.98 -6.55 -17.22
CA ARG A 520 -32.03 -7.65 -17.08
C ARG A 520 -32.09 -8.55 -18.29
N VAL A 521 -30.92 -8.87 -18.84
CA VAL A 521 -30.72 -9.85 -19.90
C VAL A 521 -29.78 -10.92 -19.35
N VAL A 522 -30.29 -12.15 -19.25
CA VAL A 522 -29.56 -13.32 -18.77
C VAL A 522 -29.30 -14.24 -19.95
N GLU A 523 -28.03 -14.41 -20.32
CA GLU A 523 -27.58 -15.32 -21.37
C GLU A 523 -26.71 -16.44 -20.77
N PRO A 524 -26.44 -17.53 -21.51
CA PRO A 524 -25.69 -18.67 -20.99
C PRO A 524 -24.32 -18.36 -20.39
N GLN A 525 -23.64 -17.32 -20.88
CA GLN A 525 -22.30 -16.92 -20.45
C GLN A 525 -22.21 -15.43 -20.10
N HIS A 526 -23.34 -14.74 -20.06
CA HIS A 526 -23.36 -13.29 -19.97
C HIS A 526 -24.57 -12.79 -19.18
N LEU A 527 -24.36 -11.80 -18.32
CA LEU A 527 -25.41 -11.14 -17.56
C LEU A 527 -25.26 -9.64 -17.71
N ARG A 528 -26.32 -9.02 -18.22
CA ARG A 528 -26.44 -7.57 -18.31
C ARG A 528 -27.60 -7.11 -17.45
N ASP A 529 -27.34 -6.16 -16.56
CA ASP A 529 -28.36 -5.55 -15.70
C ASP A 529 -28.22 -4.02 -15.73
N THR A 530 -29.23 -3.32 -16.23
CA THR A 530 -29.22 -1.85 -16.35
C THR A 530 -29.47 -1.14 -15.03
N ARG A 531 -30.08 -1.80 -14.03
CA ARG A 531 -30.33 -1.23 -12.70
C ARG A 531 -29.06 -1.19 -11.87
N PHE A 532 -28.29 -2.29 -11.91
CA PHE A 532 -26.99 -2.36 -11.25
C PHE A 532 -25.84 -1.79 -12.12
N ARG A 533 -26.12 -1.45 -13.38
CA ARG A 533 -25.13 -0.98 -14.38
C ARG A 533 -23.98 -1.96 -14.59
N GLN A 534 -24.30 -3.25 -14.57
CA GLN A 534 -23.34 -4.34 -14.66
C GLN A 534 -23.45 -5.05 -16.01
N ASN A 535 -22.29 -5.46 -16.53
CA ASN A 535 -22.19 -6.24 -17.75
C ASN A 535 -21.05 -7.26 -17.62
N LEU A 536 -21.39 -8.49 -17.22
CA LEU A 536 -20.43 -9.49 -16.77
C LEU A 536 -20.48 -10.76 -17.60
N GLN A 537 -19.31 -11.38 -17.81
CA GLN A 537 -19.27 -12.79 -18.17
C GLN A 537 -19.46 -13.62 -16.90
N ILE A 538 -20.39 -14.56 -16.94
CA ILE A 538 -20.74 -15.40 -15.79
C ILE A 538 -20.94 -16.84 -16.25
N ASP A 539 -20.74 -17.78 -15.32
CA ASP A 539 -21.15 -19.16 -15.56
C ASP A 539 -22.64 -19.33 -15.21
N ARG A 540 -23.28 -20.35 -15.78
CA ARG A 540 -24.71 -20.64 -15.58
C ARG A 540 -25.06 -20.83 -14.10
N ASN A 541 -24.14 -21.34 -13.29
CA ASN A 541 -24.39 -21.66 -11.89
C ASN A 541 -24.16 -20.49 -10.92
N THR A 542 -23.53 -19.38 -11.36
CA THR A 542 -23.16 -18.27 -10.46
C THR A 542 -24.19 -17.13 -10.46
N GLN A 543 -25.26 -17.24 -11.24
CA GLN A 543 -26.29 -16.20 -11.40
C GLN A 543 -26.94 -15.80 -10.06
N VAL A 544 -27.31 -16.81 -9.25
CA VAL A 544 -27.96 -16.60 -7.94
C VAL A 544 -27.01 -15.88 -6.98
N ASP A 545 -25.73 -16.23 -6.99
CA ASP A 545 -24.74 -15.64 -6.11
C ASP A 545 -24.46 -14.18 -6.48
N VAL A 546 -24.22 -13.93 -7.78
CA VAL A 546 -23.93 -12.58 -8.30
C VAL A 546 -25.10 -11.62 -8.07
N ILE A 547 -26.31 -12.00 -8.48
CA ILE A 547 -27.48 -11.13 -8.31
C ILE A 547 -27.86 -11.03 -6.83
N GLY A 548 -27.76 -12.12 -6.08
CA GLY A 548 -28.02 -12.10 -4.65
C GLY A 548 -27.08 -11.16 -3.89
N ASN A 549 -25.79 -11.10 -4.26
CA ASN A 549 -24.84 -10.14 -3.68
C ASN A 549 -25.23 -8.69 -3.97
N TRP A 550 -25.63 -8.38 -5.22
CA TRP A 550 -26.11 -7.04 -5.57
C TRP A 550 -27.37 -6.63 -4.81
N LEU A 551 -28.30 -7.57 -4.64
CA LEU A 551 -29.51 -7.35 -3.85
C LEU A 551 -29.19 -7.19 -2.37
N ASP A 552 -28.21 -7.94 -1.84
CA ASP A 552 -27.75 -7.83 -0.46
C ASP A 552 -27.17 -6.43 -0.18
N GLU A 553 -26.29 -5.93 -1.05
CA GLU A 553 -25.71 -4.58 -0.95
C GLU A 553 -26.78 -3.48 -1.00
N LEU A 554 -27.65 -3.53 -2.02
CA LEU A 554 -28.71 -2.54 -2.20
C LEU A 554 -29.73 -2.57 -1.05
N PHE A 555 -30.02 -3.75 -0.51
CA PHE A 555 -30.88 -3.91 0.64
C PHE A 555 -30.26 -3.29 1.90
N GLU A 556 -28.97 -3.54 2.16
CA GLU A 556 -28.25 -2.94 3.28
C GLU A 556 -28.20 -1.41 3.17
N GLU A 557 -28.00 -0.87 1.97
CA GLU A 557 -28.04 0.58 1.71
C GLU A 557 -29.45 1.15 1.94
N THR A 558 -30.48 0.46 1.44
CA THR A 558 -31.89 0.87 1.64
C THR A 558 -32.26 0.90 3.12
N VAL A 559 -31.84 -0.11 3.88
CA VAL A 559 -32.04 -0.17 5.34
C VAL A 559 -31.27 0.94 6.04
N ALA A 560 -30.04 1.26 5.61
CA ALA A 560 -29.26 2.36 6.17
C ALA A 560 -29.97 3.70 5.98
N ASN A 561 -30.31 4.03 4.73
CA ASN A 561 -30.95 5.29 4.37
C ASN A 561 -32.32 5.50 5.04
N ALA A 562 -33.05 4.41 5.33
CA ALA A 562 -34.32 4.49 6.03
C ALA A 562 -34.17 4.78 7.53
N LEU A 563 -33.05 4.37 8.13
CA LEU A 563 -32.79 4.55 9.57
C LEU A 563 -32.03 5.84 9.89
N GLY A 564 -31.38 6.47 8.91
CA GLY A 564 -30.57 7.70 9.07
C GLY A 564 -29.28 7.63 8.28
#